data_AF-A0A0N4YTE4-F1
#
_entry.id   AF-A0A0N4YTE4-F1
#
_cell.length_a   1.000
_cell.length_b   1.000
_cell.length_c   1.000
_cell.angle_alpha   90.00
_cell.angle_beta   90.00
_cell.angle_gamma   90.00
#
_symmetry.space_group_name_H-M   'P 1'
#
loop_
_entity.id
_entity.type
_entity.pdbx_description
1 polymer ?
#
loop_
_entity_poly.entity_id
_entity_poly.type
_entity_poly.pdbx_seq_one_letter_code
_entity_poly.pdbx_strand_id
1 'polypeptide(L)'
;MIIGPHDKEIVRLAELEPQPLDEYWDLSALESHPLLISADRAIEPYFEVERSLIYHKNINEVTPLKITYSAFHGVGYLYAKRMLQEFGFPDSHFISVKEQQDPDPDFPTVPFPNPEEGRKVLTLSIKTADAHGSTLIIANDPDADRIQIAEKQPEYAT
;
A
#
# COMPACT_ATOMS: atom_id res chain seq x y z
N MET A 1 15.22 -8.65 16.36
CA MET A 1 14.63 -7.65 17.27
C MET A 1 15.78 -6.91 17.93
N ILE A 2 15.86 -5.59 17.75
CA ILE A 2 16.87 -4.75 18.43
C ILE A 2 16.34 -4.50 19.84
N ILE A 3 17.16 -4.77 20.85
CA ILE A 3 16.78 -4.67 22.26
C ILE A 3 17.76 -3.79 23.02
N GLY A 4 17.32 -3.26 24.16
CA GLY A 4 18.17 -2.47 25.04
C GLY A 4 19.43 -3.22 25.48
N PRO A 5 20.59 -2.55 25.59
CA PRO A 5 20.81 -1.10 25.41
C PRO A 5 21.17 -0.68 23.97
N HIS A 6 21.14 -1.59 22.99
CA HIS A 6 21.64 -1.34 21.64
C HIS A 6 20.72 -0.41 20.84
N ASP A 7 19.42 -0.41 21.15
CA ASP A 7 18.43 0.51 20.61
C ASP A 7 18.82 1.98 20.81
N LYS A 8 19.25 2.35 22.02
CA LYS A 8 19.62 3.73 22.37
C LYS A 8 20.83 4.22 21.60
N GLU A 9 21.84 3.37 21.45
CA GLU A 9 23.05 3.75 20.72
C GLU A 9 22.78 3.89 19.22
N ILE A 10 21.93 3.03 18.65
CA ILE A 10 21.50 3.14 17.25
C ILE A 10 20.74 4.45 17.02
N VAL A 11 19.80 4.79 17.92
CA VAL A 11 19.08 6.07 17.86
C VAL A 11 20.05 7.25 17.98
N ARG A 12 20.99 7.20 18.94
CA ARG A 12 21.99 8.26 19.12
C ARG A 12 22.84 8.46 17.86
N LEU A 13 23.27 7.38 17.20
CA LEU A 13 24.05 7.47 15.96
C LEU A 13 23.22 8.00 14.80
N ALA A 14 21.97 7.56 14.64
CA ALA A 14 21.07 8.04 13.60
C ALA A 14 20.72 9.54 13.79
N GLU A 15 20.56 10.00 15.03
CA GLU A 15 20.32 11.42 15.32
C GLU A 15 21.54 12.31 15.06
N LEU A 16 22.76 11.77 15.18
CA LEU A 16 23.99 12.50 14.87
C LEU A 16 24.21 12.68 13.37
N GLU A 17 23.79 11.70 12.56
CA GLU A 17 23.94 11.69 11.11
C GLU A 17 22.58 11.37 10.46
N PRO A 18 21.63 12.33 10.47
CA PRO A 18 20.24 12.07 10.08
C PRO A 18 20.04 11.93 8.56
N GLN A 19 21.03 12.32 7.77
CA GLN A 19 20.98 12.25 6.32
C GLN A 19 21.87 11.10 5.84
N PRO A 20 21.35 10.17 5.03
CA PRO A 20 22.18 9.18 4.36
C PRO A 20 23.29 9.85 3.55
N LEU A 21 24.47 9.23 3.50
CA LEU A 21 25.56 9.73 2.66
C LEU A 21 25.14 9.67 1.18
N ASP A 22 25.55 10.67 0.39
CA ASP A 22 25.22 10.75 -1.04
C ASP A 22 25.63 9.48 -1.81
N GLU A 23 26.73 8.84 -1.40
CA GLU A 23 27.24 7.59 -1.97
C GLU A 23 26.28 6.39 -1.80
N TYR A 24 25.38 6.41 -0.80
CA TYR A 24 24.39 5.33 -0.61
C TYR A 24 23.30 5.35 -1.67
N TRP A 25 23.12 6.47 -2.36
CA TRP A 25 22.18 6.63 -3.47
C TRP A 25 22.82 6.27 -4.83
N ASP A 26 24.14 6.06 -4.89
CA ASP A 26 24.81 5.62 -6.12
C ASP A 26 24.64 4.11 -6.34
N LEU A 27 23.67 3.77 -7.19
CA LEU A 27 23.36 2.39 -7.54
C LEU A 27 24.16 1.88 -8.76
N SER A 28 25.05 2.68 -9.34
CA SER A 28 25.75 2.32 -10.59
C SER A 28 26.57 1.02 -10.47
N ALA A 29 27.17 0.78 -9.31
CA ALA A 29 27.90 -0.45 -9.02
C ALA A 29 26.97 -1.67 -8.85
N LEU A 30 25.72 -1.44 -8.41
CA LEU A 30 24.74 -2.48 -8.14
C LEU A 30 24.14 -3.01 -9.45
N GLU A 31 23.81 -2.14 -10.40
CA GLU A 31 23.14 -2.49 -11.67
C GLU A 31 23.90 -3.55 -12.50
N SER A 32 25.24 -3.55 -12.42
CA SER A 32 26.10 -4.49 -13.13
C SER A 32 26.59 -5.67 -12.27
N HIS A 33 26.20 -5.71 -10.99
CA HIS A 33 26.71 -6.69 -10.05
C HIS A 33 26.11 -8.08 -10.33
N PRO A 34 26.91 -9.16 -10.44
CA PRO A 34 26.40 -10.50 -10.76
C PRO A 34 25.48 -11.10 -9.69
N LEU A 35 25.49 -10.54 -8.48
CA LEU A 35 24.57 -10.93 -7.40
C LEU A 35 23.29 -10.09 -7.36
N LEU A 36 23.18 -9.03 -8.16
CA LEU A 36 21.92 -8.30 -8.30
C LEU A 36 20.95 -9.17 -9.09
N ILE A 37 19.97 -9.74 -8.39
CA ILE A 37 18.90 -10.52 -8.98
C ILE A 37 17.61 -9.76 -8.69
N SER A 38 16.93 -9.28 -9.73
CA SER A 38 15.65 -8.58 -9.56
C SER A 38 14.63 -9.48 -8.87
N ALA A 39 13.91 -8.90 -7.92
CA ALA A 39 12.79 -9.54 -7.23
C ALA A 39 11.57 -9.67 -8.15
N ASP A 40 11.49 -8.91 -9.25
CA ASP A 40 10.34 -8.86 -10.16
C ASP A 40 9.99 -10.23 -10.76
N ARG A 41 10.97 -11.13 -10.84
CA ARG A 41 10.77 -12.53 -11.26
C ARG A 41 9.75 -13.27 -10.40
N ALA A 42 9.48 -12.81 -9.18
CA ALA A 42 8.49 -13.38 -8.27
C ALA A 42 7.06 -12.89 -8.56
N ILE A 43 6.90 -11.79 -9.30
CA ILE A 43 5.59 -11.15 -9.51
C ILE A 43 4.64 -12.08 -10.27
N GLU A 44 5.04 -12.64 -11.41
CA GLU A 44 4.13 -13.50 -12.17
C GLU A 44 3.79 -14.81 -11.44
N PRO A 45 4.76 -15.55 -10.85
CA PRO A 45 4.45 -16.72 -10.02
C PRO A 45 3.50 -16.39 -8.85
N TYR A 46 3.61 -15.21 -8.26
CA TYR A 46 2.67 -14.74 -7.23
C TYR A 46 1.25 -14.66 -7.79
N PHE A 47 1.03 -13.95 -8.91
CA PHE A 47 -0.30 -13.84 -9.51
C PHE A 47 -0.85 -15.19 -10.02
N GLU A 48 0.01 -16.11 -10.48
CA GLU A 48 -0.41 -17.47 -10.84
C GLU A 48 -1.03 -18.22 -9.66
N VAL A 49 -0.43 -18.10 -8.47
CA VAL A 49 -1.00 -18.68 -7.24
C VAL A 49 -2.31 -18.00 -6.88
N GLU A 50 -2.37 -16.68 -6.92
CA GLU A 50 -3.54 -15.88 -6.54
C GLU A 50 -4.75 -16.13 -7.45
N ARG A 51 -4.54 -16.43 -8.74
CA ARG A 51 -5.61 -16.85 -9.67
C ARG A 51 -6.37 -18.08 -9.19
N SER A 52 -5.72 -18.96 -8.40
CA SER A 52 -6.38 -20.14 -7.83
C SER A 52 -7.41 -19.79 -6.74
N LEU A 53 -7.37 -18.56 -6.21
CA LEU A 53 -8.28 -18.05 -5.18
C LEU A 53 -9.50 -17.31 -5.77
N ILE A 54 -9.65 -17.28 -7.10
CA ILE A 54 -10.77 -16.64 -7.77
C ILE A 54 -11.98 -17.59 -7.77
N TYR A 55 -12.83 -17.48 -6.76
CA TYR A 55 -14.03 -18.32 -6.61
C TYR A 55 -15.30 -17.73 -7.25
N HIS A 56 -15.41 -16.40 -7.32
CA HIS A 56 -16.67 -15.70 -7.62
C HIS A 56 -16.52 -14.63 -8.71
N LYS A 57 -15.71 -14.89 -9.73
CA LYS A 57 -15.40 -13.92 -10.79
C LYS A 57 -16.63 -13.30 -11.45
N ASN A 58 -17.61 -14.14 -11.81
CA ASN A 58 -18.86 -13.71 -12.43
C ASN A 58 -19.70 -12.77 -11.53
N ILE A 59 -19.63 -12.96 -10.21
CA ILE A 59 -20.29 -12.07 -9.24
C ILE A 59 -19.53 -10.74 -9.16
N ASN A 60 -18.20 -10.80 -9.14
CA ASN A 60 -17.34 -9.62 -9.10
C ASN A 60 -17.51 -8.75 -10.35
N GLU A 61 -17.68 -9.34 -11.54
CA GLU A 61 -17.84 -8.62 -12.82
C GLU A 61 -19.08 -7.73 -12.87
N VAL A 62 -20.15 -8.10 -12.17
CA VAL A 62 -21.42 -7.36 -12.15
C VAL A 62 -21.68 -6.65 -10.82
N THR A 63 -20.71 -6.66 -9.90
CA THR A 63 -20.87 -6.06 -8.58
C THR A 63 -21.03 -4.54 -8.68
N PRO A 64 -21.98 -3.92 -7.96
CA PRO A 64 -22.04 -2.46 -7.84
C PRO A 64 -21.01 -1.91 -6.84
N LEU A 65 -20.27 -2.78 -6.14
CA LEU A 65 -19.31 -2.39 -5.12
C LEU A 65 -18.17 -1.55 -5.73
N LYS A 66 -17.97 -0.36 -5.19
CA LYS A 66 -16.81 0.49 -5.46
C LYS A 66 -15.87 0.47 -4.27
N ILE A 67 -14.58 0.34 -4.53
CA ILE A 67 -13.51 0.18 -3.54
C ILE A 67 -12.57 1.37 -3.65
N THR A 68 -12.40 2.10 -2.55
CA THR A 68 -11.38 3.13 -2.43
C THR A 68 -10.10 2.50 -1.92
N TYR A 69 -8.98 2.78 -2.57
CA TYR A 69 -7.69 2.17 -2.26
C TYR A 69 -6.61 3.22 -2.00
N SER A 70 -5.83 3.03 -0.94
CA SER A 70 -4.63 3.81 -0.66
C SER A 70 -3.42 2.90 -0.45
N ALA A 71 -2.29 3.24 -1.09
CA ALA A 71 -1.02 2.58 -0.87
C ALA A 71 -0.19 3.26 0.23
N PHE A 72 -0.67 4.36 0.83
CA PHE A 72 0.11 5.19 1.75
C PHE A 72 1.51 5.55 1.23
N HIS A 73 1.60 5.92 -0.06
CA HIS A 73 2.88 6.18 -0.75
C HIS A 73 3.80 4.98 -0.84
N GLY A 74 3.22 3.79 -0.78
CA GLY A 74 3.89 2.51 -0.91
C GLY A 74 3.87 1.93 -2.32
N VAL A 75 4.37 0.71 -2.42
CA VAL A 75 4.47 -0.03 -3.68
C VAL A 75 3.15 -0.72 -4.08
N GLY A 76 2.18 -0.80 -3.17
CA GLY A 76 0.99 -1.66 -3.29
C GLY A 76 0.04 -1.35 -4.45
N TYR A 77 -0.01 -0.11 -4.94
CA TYR A 77 -1.05 0.33 -5.91
C TYR A 77 -1.12 -0.53 -7.18
N LEU A 78 0.00 -0.77 -7.84
CA LEU A 78 0.03 -1.53 -9.09
C LEU A 78 -0.42 -2.98 -8.88
N TYR A 79 -0.02 -3.57 -7.74
CA TYR A 79 -0.36 -4.95 -7.39
C TYR A 79 -1.83 -5.08 -7.02
N ALA A 80 -2.37 -4.19 -6.18
CA ALA A 80 -3.78 -4.17 -5.80
C ALA A 80 -4.69 -3.95 -7.02
N LYS A 81 -4.30 -3.04 -7.92
CA LYS A 81 -5.03 -2.79 -9.18
C LYS A 81 -5.07 -4.05 -10.04
N ARG A 82 -3.92 -4.67 -10.28
CA ARG A 82 -3.82 -5.90 -11.08
C ARG A 82 -4.64 -7.02 -10.43
N MET A 83 -4.56 -7.18 -9.11
CA MET A 83 -5.30 -8.21 -8.37
C MET A 83 -6.81 -8.08 -8.58
N LEU A 84 -7.37 -6.89 -8.35
CA LEU A 84 -8.80 -6.65 -8.53
C LEU A 84 -9.26 -6.87 -9.97
N GLN A 85 -8.44 -6.51 -10.95
CA GLN A 85 -8.71 -6.79 -12.37
C GLN A 85 -8.72 -8.31 -12.66
N GLU A 86 -7.73 -9.07 -12.16
CA GLU A 86 -7.68 -10.52 -12.35
C GLU A 86 -8.91 -11.22 -11.71
N PHE A 87 -9.31 -10.73 -10.52
CA PHE A 87 -10.50 -11.18 -9.77
C PHE A 87 -11.83 -10.75 -10.41
N GLY A 88 -11.81 -9.95 -11.47
CA GLY A 88 -12.99 -9.59 -12.27
C GLY A 88 -13.71 -8.32 -11.83
N PHE A 89 -13.18 -7.53 -10.89
CA PHE A 89 -13.80 -6.25 -10.54
C PHE A 89 -13.67 -5.24 -11.69
N PRO A 90 -14.73 -4.44 -11.98
CA PRO A 90 -14.64 -3.39 -12.98
C PRO A 90 -13.56 -2.36 -12.62
N ASP A 91 -12.72 -1.96 -13.59
CA ASP A 91 -11.66 -0.95 -13.36
C ASP A 91 -12.25 0.38 -12.87
N SER A 92 -13.45 0.73 -13.33
CA SER A 92 -14.20 1.91 -12.89
C SER A 92 -14.65 1.87 -11.43
N HIS A 93 -14.60 0.69 -10.79
CA HIS A 93 -14.96 0.50 -9.39
C HIS A 93 -13.75 0.55 -8.46
N PHE A 94 -12.53 0.62 -9.00
CA PHE A 94 -11.31 0.80 -8.21
C PHE A 94 -10.90 2.28 -8.16
N ILE A 95 -11.16 2.92 -7.04
CA ILE A 95 -10.95 4.35 -6.83
C ILE A 95 -9.66 4.55 -6.03
N SER A 96 -8.61 5.03 -6.68
CA SER A 96 -7.36 5.33 -5.99
C SER A 96 -7.41 6.67 -5.27
N VAL A 97 -6.86 6.72 -4.05
CA VAL A 97 -6.46 7.97 -3.39
C VAL A 97 -5.22 8.49 -4.10
N LYS A 98 -5.41 9.43 -5.03
CA LYS A 98 -4.35 9.90 -5.94
C LYS A 98 -3.15 10.49 -5.22
N GLU A 99 -3.40 11.19 -4.12
CA GLU A 99 -2.36 11.79 -3.28
C GLU A 99 -1.54 10.78 -2.48
N GLN A 100 -1.85 9.48 -2.54
CA GLN A 100 -1.18 8.40 -1.82
C GLN A 100 -0.90 7.19 -2.73
N GLN A 101 -1.03 7.37 -4.05
CA GLN A 101 -1.00 6.28 -5.02
C GLN A 101 0.42 5.81 -5.33
N ASP A 102 1.31 6.76 -5.61
CA ASP A 102 2.65 6.50 -6.12
C ASP A 102 3.67 6.46 -4.96
N PRO A 103 4.75 5.66 -5.06
CA PRO A 103 5.77 5.61 -4.03
C PRO A 103 6.41 6.97 -3.74
N ASP A 104 6.42 7.37 -2.47
CA ASP A 104 7.05 8.61 -1.99
C ASP A 104 7.64 8.37 -0.59
N PRO A 105 8.99 8.32 -0.46
CA PRO A 105 9.64 8.02 0.81
C PRO A 105 9.50 9.12 1.86
N ASP A 106 9.05 10.33 1.49
CA ASP A 106 8.81 11.43 2.41
C ASP A 106 7.42 11.36 3.08
N PHE A 107 6.55 10.44 2.63
CA PHE A 107 5.19 10.23 3.15
C PHE A 107 4.39 11.52 3.42
N PRO A 108 4.28 12.45 2.46
CA PRO A 108 3.89 13.84 2.70
C PRO A 108 2.47 14.04 3.25
N THR A 109 1.62 13.03 3.13
CA THR A 109 0.21 13.09 3.56
C THR A 109 -0.11 12.16 4.74
N VAL A 110 0.82 11.30 5.15
CA VAL A 110 0.60 10.31 6.22
C VAL A 110 1.93 10.06 6.96
N PRO A 111 2.29 10.92 7.93
CA PRO A 111 3.59 10.85 8.62
C PRO A 111 3.87 9.52 9.34
N PHE A 112 2.80 8.78 9.68
CA PHE A 112 2.88 7.43 10.22
C PHE A 112 2.08 6.51 9.29
N PRO A 113 2.68 6.02 8.19
CA PRO A 113 2.01 5.23 7.16
C PRO A 113 1.77 3.80 7.67
N ASN A 114 0.99 3.65 8.74
CA ASN A 114 0.67 2.36 9.32
C ASN A 114 -0.87 2.21 9.44
N PRO A 115 -1.48 1.20 8.79
CA PRO A 115 -2.92 0.92 8.86
C PRO A 115 -3.44 0.70 10.30
N GLU A 116 -2.59 0.29 11.25
CA GLU A 116 -2.98 0.08 12.65
C GLU A 116 -3.30 1.38 13.41
N GLU A 117 -2.89 2.53 12.87
CA GLU A 117 -3.15 3.85 13.45
C GLU A 117 -4.65 4.23 13.45
N GLY A 118 -5.48 3.43 12.78
CA GLY A 118 -6.94 3.54 12.83
C GLY A 118 -7.49 4.66 11.95
N ARG A 119 -8.56 5.32 12.40
CA ARG A 119 -9.29 6.30 11.59
C ARG A 119 -8.44 7.48 11.11
N LYS A 120 -7.41 7.90 11.86
CA LYS A 120 -6.64 9.12 11.57
C LYS A 120 -5.88 9.05 10.24
N VAL A 121 -5.33 7.87 9.90
CA VAL A 121 -4.61 7.65 8.63
C VAL A 121 -5.53 7.51 7.42
N LEU A 122 -6.84 7.28 7.64
CA LEU A 122 -7.82 7.12 6.58
C LEU A 122 -8.48 8.43 6.15
N THR A 123 -8.04 9.60 6.62
CA THR A 123 -8.72 10.87 6.35
C THR A 123 -8.89 11.16 4.84
N LEU A 124 -7.83 10.97 4.05
CA LEU A 124 -7.90 11.13 2.59
C LEU A 124 -8.73 10.02 1.94
N SER A 125 -8.58 8.78 2.39
CA SER A 125 -9.36 7.64 1.91
C SER A 125 -10.87 7.82 2.12
N ILE A 126 -11.28 8.33 3.28
CA ILE A 126 -12.69 8.64 3.60
C ILE A 126 -13.20 9.74 2.66
N LYS A 127 -12.45 10.82 2.49
CA LYS A 127 -12.82 11.91 1.57
C LYS A 127 -12.99 11.42 0.14
N THR A 128 -12.06 10.60 -0.35
CA THR A 128 -12.13 10.00 -1.69
C THR A 128 -13.32 9.04 -1.80
N ALA A 129 -13.55 8.20 -0.79
CA ALA A 129 -14.69 7.28 -0.77
C ALA A 129 -16.02 8.03 -0.84
N ASP A 130 -16.19 9.09 -0.04
CA ASP A 130 -17.39 9.92 -0.04
C ASP A 130 -17.60 10.64 -1.39
N ALA A 131 -16.54 11.18 -1.97
CA ALA A 131 -16.60 11.88 -3.27
C ALA A 131 -16.99 10.95 -4.44
N HIS A 132 -16.61 9.67 -4.38
CA HIS A 132 -16.87 8.70 -5.45
C HIS A 132 -18.02 7.73 -5.15
N GLY A 133 -18.66 7.86 -3.98
CA GLY A 133 -19.73 6.98 -3.53
C GLY A 133 -19.27 5.53 -3.32
N SER A 134 -18.04 5.34 -2.85
CA SER A 134 -17.50 4.04 -2.45
C SER A 134 -17.81 3.79 -0.97
N THR A 135 -18.19 2.54 -0.66
CA THR A 135 -18.55 2.13 0.71
C THR A 135 -17.45 1.33 1.39
N LEU A 136 -16.43 0.88 0.64
CA LEU A 136 -15.32 0.08 1.14
C LEU A 136 -14.00 0.80 0.90
N ILE A 137 -13.21 0.94 1.94
CA ILE A 137 -11.83 1.43 1.87
C ILE A 137 -10.89 0.27 2.16
N ILE A 138 -9.85 0.15 1.35
CA ILE A 138 -8.70 -0.73 1.58
C ILE A 138 -7.46 0.16 1.63
N ALA A 139 -6.65 0.02 2.67
CA ALA A 139 -5.37 0.71 2.78
C ALA A 139 -4.27 -0.30 3.11
N ASN A 140 -3.14 -0.20 2.41
CA ASN A 140 -1.92 -0.92 2.73
C ASN A 140 -0.91 -0.01 3.42
N ASP A 141 -0.04 -0.59 4.24
CA ASP A 141 1.23 0.04 4.58
C ASP A 141 2.19 0.08 3.36
N PRO A 142 3.30 0.84 3.44
CA PRO A 142 4.13 1.11 2.27
C PRO A 142 4.72 -0.12 1.56
N ASP A 143 4.99 -1.20 2.29
CA ASP A 143 5.49 -2.49 1.78
C ASP A 143 4.36 -3.50 1.46
N ALA A 144 3.11 -3.13 1.72
CA ALA A 144 1.90 -3.83 1.34
C ALA A 144 1.71 -5.25 1.91
N ASP A 145 2.30 -5.53 3.07
CA ASP A 145 2.11 -6.80 3.78
C ASP A 145 0.98 -6.75 4.83
N ARG A 146 0.53 -5.55 5.20
CA ARG A 146 -0.61 -5.31 6.09
C ARG A 146 -1.73 -4.57 5.38
N ILE A 147 -2.95 -4.83 5.85
CA ILE A 147 -4.17 -4.26 5.28
C ILE A 147 -5.08 -3.72 6.40
N GLN A 148 -5.59 -2.51 6.19
CA GLN A 148 -6.73 -1.97 6.92
C GLN A 148 -7.93 -1.90 5.99
N ILE A 149 -9.08 -2.32 6.52
CA ILE A 149 -10.35 -2.27 5.82
C ILE A 149 -11.30 -1.41 6.63
N ALA A 150 -12.01 -0.51 5.96
CA ALA A 150 -13.08 0.28 6.58
C ALA A 150 -14.32 0.27 5.69
N GLU A 151 -15.49 0.10 6.34
CA GLU A 151 -16.79 0.11 5.67
C GLU A 151 -17.61 1.30 6.16
N LYS A 152 -18.26 2.00 5.22
CA LYS A 152 -19.23 3.05 5.53
C LYS A 152 -20.46 2.45 6.20
N GLN A 153 -20.63 2.73 7.48
CA GLN A 153 -21.83 2.35 8.22
C GLN A 153 -23.01 3.26 7.86
N PRO A 154 -24.25 2.74 7.85
CA PRO A 154 -25.44 3.58 7.77
C PRO A 154 -25.44 4.60 8.91
N GLU A 155 -25.93 5.81 8.65
CA GLU A 155 -26.28 6.72 9.74
C GLU A 155 -27.48 6.13 10.48
N TYR A 156 -27.23 5.51 11.64
CA TYR A 156 -28.31 5.23 12.58
C TYR A 156 -28.73 6.57 13.18
N ALA A 157 -29.97 6.99 12.91
CA ALA A 157 -30.57 8.10 13.63
C ALA A 157 -30.51 7.77 15.13
N THR A 158 -29.77 8.58 15.88
CA THR A 158 -29.77 8.57 17.36
C THR A 158 -30.81 9.55 17.87
#